data_AF-A0A8H4VZG7-F1
#
_entry.id   AF-A0A8H4VZG7-F1
#
_cell.length_a   1.000
_cell.length_b   1.000
_cell.length_c   1.000
_cell.angle_alpha   90.00
_cell.angle_beta   90.00
_cell.angle_gamma   90.00
#
_symmetry.space_group_name_H-M   'P 1'
#
loop_
_entity.id
_entity.type
_entity.pdbx_description
1 polymer ?
#
loop_
_entity_poly.entity_id
_entity_poly.type
_entity_poly.pdbx_seq_one_letter_code
_entity_poly.pdbx_strand_id
1 'polypeptide(L)'
;MKPNVPTNLPPSGLDRSDALHPSSILANEKFRSCSLEAVRPSTRGEKNPGDFIPPPPLISCSDFVPRPLVELLMRRKKNSALGVKWLKGDDITNMEGAMHSFVTPVISRCEIIGDYRYNPVFGGHGIDRFGDTLQRPRTDGSKRKYQLTRFIVLSASIQMDFENTRVMLSACMLEGSETIGYDLSSDSAWVILDKKAKQDDKQRRAYDESLRQHIIYHLTEARRLPARKSVKDLLDINETIQLLESFTTTPIDNTDKIVGKFTGLDNRQIVSVEILFNTAVQQAKNELAALEVLCPQGYVYTYDPASIFARKIGAKILNRLMLAALKHLSDHYKFENMRVFGFNNYADCNVLLSRSLIMWSPGVQESRCQGDSPDPGLHHVVDHMILGRDTDRGAMSLLRSALRKQEHVIVTSKQDLFNGAGGAQGLYDVTHIPQARGAMLVIHNNSDGFGQNIETEGMVGSLDGAIGSSSSAAASLERNRKDLLDFICILLVQVRTQFNTYNDLRRRVQCPRNNTGSDEKRGTFSSDLIITKSSLPRLRSEVLTKLEQTYSKTAARYLKNPRTSGRVYHGCFATIEPDYSIYGRVPLCQNHRVPLKEERIPRECQG
;
A
#
# COMPACT_ATOMS: atom_id res chain seq x y z
N MET A 1 13.62 11.25 2.78
CA MET A 1 13.20 10.25 3.81
C MET A 1 14.28 9.17 3.84
N LYS A 2 14.81 8.77 5.00
CA LYS A 2 15.79 7.66 5.06
C LYS A 2 15.19 6.51 5.89
N PRO A 3 14.58 5.50 5.25
CA PRO A 3 14.16 4.30 5.95
C PRO A 3 15.34 3.55 6.59
N ASN A 4 15.04 2.69 7.56
CA ASN A 4 15.97 1.64 7.98
C ASN A 4 15.95 0.54 6.91
N VAL A 5 16.87 0.67 5.96
CA VAL A 5 16.99 -0.23 4.82
C VAL A 5 17.80 -1.47 5.20
N PRO A 6 17.37 -2.69 4.82
CA PRO A 6 18.21 -3.89 4.89
C PRO A 6 19.55 -3.67 4.16
N THR A 7 20.65 -4.13 4.74
CA THR A 7 22.01 -3.90 4.19
C THR A 7 22.26 -4.55 2.82
N ASN A 8 21.40 -5.46 2.39
CA ASN A 8 21.54 -6.25 1.16
C ASN A 8 20.32 -6.08 0.26
N LEU A 9 20.01 -4.85 -0.17
CA LEU A 9 18.94 -4.64 -1.14
C LEU A 9 19.20 -5.41 -2.44
N PRO A 10 18.13 -5.76 -3.20
CA PRO A 10 18.29 -6.20 -4.57
C PRO A 10 19.16 -5.18 -5.32
N PRO A 11 20.17 -5.61 -6.09
CA PRO A 11 21.04 -4.69 -6.80
C PRO A 11 20.22 -3.76 -7.69
N SER A 12 20.35 -2.46 -7.48
CA SER A 12 19.84 -1.45 -8.41
C SER A 12 20.74 -1.47 -9.65
N GLY A 13 20.24 -2.05 -10.74
CA GLY A 13 20.96 -2.08 -12.01
C GLY A 13 21.04 -0.71 -12.68
N LEU A 14 21.77 -0.64 -13.79
CA LEU A 14 21.68 0.44 -14.79
C LEU A 14 20.34 0.41 -15.57
N ASP A 15 19.30 -0.17 -14.95
CA ASP A 15 17.99 -0.37 -15.56
C ASP A 15 17.32 0.98 -15.76
N ARG A 16 16.66 1.11 -16.91
CA ARG A 16 15.97 2.33 -17.36
C ARG A 16 14.71 1.95 -18.12
N SER A 17 13.63 2.71 -17.92
CA SER A 17 12.34 2.40 -18.55
C SER A 17 12.20 2.96 -19.96
N ASP A 18 13.01 3.92 -20.35
CA ASP A 18 13.00 4.52 -21.70
C ASP A 18 13.72 3.65 -22.76
N ALA A 19 14.03 2.38 -22.47
CA ALA A 19 14.60 1.43 -23.42
C ALA A 19 13.87 0.08 -23.41
N LEU A 20 13.69 -0.50 -24.60
CA LEU A 20 13.22 -1.87 -24.78
C LEU A 20 14.39 -2.84 -24.89
N HIS A 21 14.18 -4.08 -24.44
CA HIS A 21 15.16 -5.16 -24.56
C HIS A 21 14.46 -6.50 -24.83
N PRO A 22 15.16 -7.50 -25.39
CA PRO A 22 14.63 -8.86 -25.51
C PRO A 22 14.53 -9.51 -24.12
N SER A 23 13.39 -10.10 -23.78
CA SER A 23 13.21 -10.92 -22.58
C SER A 23 13.93 -12.27 -22.69
N SER A 24 14.12 -12.93 -21.54
CA SER A 24 14.54 -14.35 -21.49
C SER A 24 13.41 -15.32 -21.87
N ILE A 25 12.15 -14.86 -21.84
CA ILE A 25 10.95 -15.66 -22.16
C ILE A 25 10.66 -15.61 -23.67
N LEU A 26 10.37 -16.77 -24.27
CA LEU A 26 10.10 -16.86 -25.71
C LEU A 26 8.75 -16.24 -26.08
N ALA A 27 8.61 -15.81 -27.35
CA ALA A 27 7.41 -15.16 -27.85
C ALA A 27 6.14 -16.03 -27.80
N ASN A 28 6.30 -17.35 -27.90
CA ASN A 28 5.21 -18.32 -27.84
C ASN A 28 4.89 -18.82 -26.42
N GLU A 29 5.61 -18.35 -25.41
CA GLU A 29 5.43 -18.76 -24.01
C GLU A 29 4.57 -17.75 -23.22
N LYS A 30 3.85 -18.26 -22.23
CA LYS A 30 3.03 -17.43 -21.33
C LYS A 30 3.92 -16.78 -20.27
N PHE A 31 4.11 -15.46 -20.38
CA PHE A 31 5.03 -14.70 -19.55
C PHE A 31 4.87 -14.94 -18.04
N ARG A 32 3.63 -14.86 -17.54
CA ARG A 32 3.32 -15.12 -16.12
C ARG A 32 3.65 -16.55 -15.69
N SER A 33 3.33 -17.55 -16.50
CA SER A 33 3.57 -18.96 -16.16
C SER A 33 5.07 -19.22 -16.00
N CYS A 34 5.88 -18.81 -16.98
CA CYS A 34 7.33 -18.95 -16.94
C CYS A 34 7.95 -18.21 -15.74
N SER A 35 7.48 -16.99 -15.46
CA SER A 35 7.93 -16.20 -14.30
C SER A 35 7.59 -16.89 -12.97
N LEU A 36 6.36 -17.38 -12.80
CA LEU A 36 5.93 -18.07 -11.57
C LEU A 36 6.71 -19.37 -11.34
N GLU A 37 6.96 -20.13 -12.41
CA GLU A 37 7.78 -21.33 -12.35
C GLU A 37 9.23 -21.04 -11.93
N ALA A 38 9.75 -19.83 -12.14
CA ALA A 38 11.11 -19.44 -11.72
C ALA A 38 11.27 -19.33 -10.19
N VAL A 39 10.19 -19.03 -9.47
CA VAL A 39 10.25 -18.76 -8.03
C VAL A 39 9.63 -19.87 -7.15
N ARG A 40 8.85 -20.78 -7.75
CA ARG A 40 8.17 -21.85 -7.01
C ARG A 40 9.15 -22.93 -6.49
N PRO A 41 8.95 -23.48 -5.28
CA PRO A 41 9.87 -24.44 -4.69
C PRO A 41 10.04 -25.76 -5.47
N SER A 42 9.01 -26.25 -6.15
CA SER A 42 8.97 -27.58 -6.80
C SER A 42 9.71 -27.66 -8.13
N THR A 43 10.16 -26.53 -8.68
CA THR A 43 10.77 -26.41 -10.02
C THR A 43 12.29 -26.14 -9.96
N ARG A 44 12.91 -26.24 -8.77
CA ARG A 44 14.36 -26.02 -8.57
C ARG A 44 15.26 -27.21 -8.96
N GLY A 45 14.70 -28.27 -9.54
CA GLY A 45 15.49 -29.30 -10.21
C GLY A 45 16.08 -28.73 -11.50
N GLU A 46 17.37 -28.39 -11.47
CA GLU A 46 18.19 -28.08 -12.65
C GLU A 46 17.63 -26.98 -13.59
N LYS A 47 17.42 -25.77 -13.09
CA LYS A 47 17.29 -24.61 -14.01
C LYS A 47 18.65 -24.18 -14.54
N ASN A 48 18.68 -23.77 -15.79
CA ASN A 48 19.91 -23.33 -16.44
C ASN A 48 20.50 -22.14 -15.68
N PRO A 49 21.82 -22.14 -15.37
CA PRO A 49 22.49 -20.97 -14.84
C PRO A 49 22.41 -19.84 -15.89
N GLY A 50 21.43 -18.95 -15.75
CA GLY A 50 21.17 -17.87 -16.70
C GLY A 50 19.72 -17.37 -16.77
N ASP A 51 18.75 -18.12 -16.24
CA ASP A 51 17.34 -17.72 -16.28
C ASP A 51 17.06 -16.53 -15.34
N PHE A 52 16.31 -15.53 -15.82
CA PHE A 52 15.89 -14.39 -15.00
C PHE A 52 14.97 -14.84 -13.87
N ILE A 53 15.36 -14.57 -12.62
CA ILE A 53 14.53 -14.79 -11.43
C ILE A 53 14.05 -13.42 -10.94
N PRO A 54 12.74 -13.15 -10.98
CA PRO A 54 12.20 -11.87 -10.51
C PRO A 54 12.50 -11.65 -9.02
N PRO A 55 13.04 -10.47 -8.63
CA PRO A 55 13.37 -10.20 -7.24
C PRO A 55 12.11 -10.19 -6.36
N PRO A 56 12.23 -10.52 -5.06
CA PRO A 56 11.14 -10.29 -4.12
C PRO A 56 10.93 -8.77 -3.93
N PRO A 57 9.74 -8.34 -3.47
CA PRO A 57 9.46 -6.94 -3.23
C PRO A 57 10.23 -6.42 -2.01
N LEU A 58 10.51 -5.11 -1.99
CA LEU A 58 10.73 -4.37 -0.76
C LEU A 58 9.35 -4.07 -0.14
N ILE A 59 9.07 -4.60 1.04
CA ILE A 59 7.81 -4.36 1.76
C ILE A 59 8.03 -3.19 2.71
N SER A 60 7.55 -2.02 2.34
CA SER A 60 7.58 -0.82 3.17
C SER A 60 6.30 -0.73 4.00
N CYS A 61 6.40 -0.62 5.33
CA CYS A 61 5.23 -0.51 6.18
C CYS A 61 5.36 0.55 7.27
N SER A 62 4.21 1.02 7.74
CA SER A 62 4.14 1.92 8.88
C SER A 62 4.60 1.20 10.15
N ASP A 63 5.26 1.94 11.05
CA ASP A 63 5.89 1.42 12.28
C ASP A 63 4.91 0.76 13.26
N PHE A 64 3.64 1.16 13.21
CA PHE A 64 2.60 0.57 14.03
C PHE A 64 2.02 -0.73 13.46
N VAL A 65 2.34 -1.17 12.24
CA VAL A 65 1.82 -2.44 11.71
C VAL A 65 2.63 -3.61 12.28
N PRO A 66 2.04 -4.51 13.08
CA PRO A 66 2.79 -5.62 13.66
C PRO A 66 3.38 -6.53 12.58
N ARG A 67 4.63 -6.98 12.75
CA ARG A 67 5.30 -7.88 11.79
C ARG A 67 4.49 -9.14 11.46
N PRO A 68 3.85 -9.84 12.42
CA PRO A 68 3.00 -10.99 12.09
C PRO A 68 1.84 -10.62 11.16
N LEU A 69 1.32 -9.39 11.27
CA LEU A 69 0.24 -8.91 10.41
C LEU A 69 0.74 -8.61 9.00
N VAL A 70 1.94 -8.04 8.85
CA VAL A 70 2.59 -7.87 7.54
C VAL A 70 2.74 -9.23 6.83
N GLU A 71 3.22 -10.25 7.55
CA GLU A 71 3.34 -11.60 7.00
C GLU A 71 1.99 -12.17 6.56
N LEU A 72 0.96 -12.06 7.41
CA LEU A 72 -0.39 -12.51 7.08
C LEU A 72 -0.89 -11.85 5.79
N LEU A 73 -0.82 -10.52 5.72
CA LEU A 73 -1.32 -9.73 4.60
C LEU A 73 -0.59 -10.04 3.29
N MET A 74 0.72 -10.31 3.37
CA MET A 74 1.51 -10.67 2.19
C MET A 74 1.30 -12.12 1.74
N ARG A 75 0.91 -13.05 2.62
CA ARG A 75 0.75 -14.48 2.29
C ARG A 75 -0.69 -14.95 2.09
N ARG A 76 -1.67 -14.32 2.73
CA ARG A 76 -3.07 -14.81 2.78
C ARG A 76 -4.03 -13.97 1.92
N LYS A 77 -3.51 -13.33 0.87
CA LYS A 77 -4.28 -12.51 -0.08
C LYS A 77 -5.45 -13.28 -0.68
N LYS A 78 -6.53 -12.57 -1.04
CA LYS A 78 -7.64 -13.17 -1.78
C LYS A 78 -7.20 -13.51 -3.21
N ASN A 79 -7.86 -14.49 -3.84
CA ASN A 79 -7.57 -14.87 -5.23
C ASN A 79 -8.42 -14.10 -6.25
N SER A 80 -9.33 -13.24 -5.80
CA SER A 80 -10.32 -12.55 -6.64
C SER A 80 -10.73 -11.19 -6.05
N ALA A 81 -10.74 -10.17 -6.91
CA ALA A 81 -11.10 -8.77 -6.67
C ALA A 81 -12.60 -8.47 -6.78
N LEU A 82 -13.51 -9.46 -6.81
CA LEU A 82 -14.90 -9.28 -7.25
C LEU A 82 -15.81 -8.47 -6.30
N GLY A 83 -15.37 -7.31 -5.79
CA GLY A 83 -16.14 -6.39 -4.92
C GLY A 83 -16.53 -6.97 -3.55
N VAL A 84 -16.19 -8.23 -3.32
CA VAL A 84 -16.55 -8.99 -2.13
C VAL A 84 -15.37 -8.98 -1.17
N LYS A 85 -15.50 -8.13 -0.15
CA LYS A 85 -14.45 -7.87 0.86
C LYS A 85 -14.19 -9.09 1.75
N TRP A 86 -15.13 -9.42 2.64
CA TRP A 86 -15.10 -10.63 3.46
C TRP A 86 -16.31 -11.55 3.19
N LEU A 87 -16.04 -12.85 3.09
CA LEU A 87 -16.99 -13.97 3.15
C LEU A 87 -16.54 -15.03 4.16
N LYS A 88 -17.51 -15.84 4.59
CA LYS A 88 -17.23 -17.06 5.34
C LYS A 88 -16.30 -17.96 4.51
N GLY A 89 -15.18 -18.35 5.09
CA GLY A 89 -14.10 -19.12 4.45
C GLY A 89 -12.87 -18.27 4.07
N ASP A 90 -12.97 -16.94 4.08
CA ASP A 90 -11.82 -16.06 3.80
C ASP A 90 -10.79 -16.09 4.93
N ASP A 91 -9.52 -15.92 4.56
CA ASP A 91 -8.39 -15.84 5.50
C ASP A 91 -8.13 -14.42 6.01
N ILE A 92 -8.67 -13.39 5.36
CA ILE A 92 -8.48 -11.97 5.67
C ILE A 92 -9.83 -11.32 6.01
N THR A 93 -9.89 -10.62 7.15
CA THR A 93 -11.09 -9.87 7.59
C THR A 93 -11.15 -8.48 6.98
N ASN A 94 -12.27 -7.77 7.14
CA ASN A 94 -12.39 -6.42 6.60
C ASN A 94 -11.42 -5.43 7.23
N MET A 95 -11.15 -5.55 8.53
CA MET A 95 -10.24 -4.64 9.21
C MET A 95 -8.76 -4.98 8.95
N GLU A 96 -8.44 -6.26 8.71
CA GLU A 96 -7.13 -6.63 8.14
C GLU A 96 -6.95 -6.02 6.75
N GLY A 97 -8.01 -6.01 5.93
CA GLY A 97 -8.00 -5.31 4.66
C GLY A 97 -7.76 -3.80 4.80
N ALA A 98 -8.31 -3.16 5.84
CA ALA A 98 -8.01 -1.76 6.14
C ALA A 98 -6.54 -1.57 6.54
N MET A 99 -6.00 -2.47 7.38
CA MET A 99 -4.58 -2.46 7.79
C MET A 99 -3.61 -2.63 6.62
N HIS A 100 -4.04 -3.28 5.54
CA HIS A 100 -3.24 -3.45 4.34
C HIS A 100 -2.90 -2.13 3.63
N SER A 101 -3.69 -1.07 3.86
CA SER A 101 -3.39 0.29 3.42
C SER A 101 -2.04 0.81 3.95
N PHE A 102 -1.52 0.23 5.03
CA PHE A 102 -0.26 0.62 5.67
C PHE A 102 0.92 -0.29 5.32
N VAL A 103 0.76 -1.17 4.33
CA VAL A 103 1.80 -2.08 3.84
C VAL A 103 1.91 -1.91 2.32
N THR A 104 3.07 -1.46 1.87
CA THR A 104 3.35 -1.14 0.46
C THR A 104 4.52 -1.97 -0.05
N PRO A 105 4.25 -3.08 -0.75
CA PRO A 105 5.29 -3.81 -1.46
C PRO A 105 5.63 -3.12 -2.79
N VAL A 106 6.92 -2.89 -3.00
CA VAL A 106 7.48 -2.28 -4.21
C VAL A 106 8.46 -3.24 -4.85
N ILE A 107 8.21 -3.58 -6.12
CA ILE A 107 9.07 -4.44 -6.92
C ILE A 107 10.06 -3.55 -7.66
N SER A 108 11.32 -3.60 -7.26
CA SER A 108 12.38 -2.73 -7.79
C SER A 108 12.71 -2.98 -9.26
N ARG A 109 12.47 -4.20 -9.74
CA ARG A 109 12.72 -4.59 -11.13
C ARG A 109 11.65 -5.57 -11.58
N CYS A 110 10.72 -5.08 -12.39
CA CYS A 110 9.67 -5.87 -13.01
C CYS A 110 9.82 -5.78 -14.54
N GLU A 111 9.90 -6.92 -15.22
CA GLU A 111 9.81 -6.96 -16.69
C GLU A 111 8.36 -6.95 -17.10
N ILE A 112 7.99 -6.08 -18.04
CA ILE A 112 6.65 -6.01 -18.63
C ILE A 112 6.74 -6.05 -20.15
N ILE A 113 5.82 -6.76 -20.81
CA ILE A 113 5.82 -7.00 -22.28
C ILE A 113 5.12 -5.90 -23.09
N GLY A 114 4.64 -4.86 -22.42
CA GLY A 114 3.91 -3.76 -23.03
C GLY A 114 3.50 -2.72 -22.00
N ASP A 115 2.96 -1.59 -22.46
CA ASP A 115 2.46 -0.55 -21.56
C ASP A 115 0.98 -0.79 -21.23
N TYR A 116 0.60 -0.51 -19.98
CA TYR A 116 -0.79 -0.65 -19.55
C TYR A 116 -1.71 0.35 -20.23
N ARG A 117 -2.89 -0.14 -20.65
CA ARG A 117 -3.97 0.67 -21.18
C ARG A 117 -5.33 0.25 -20.63
N TYR A 118 -6.21 1.24 -20.51
CA TYR A 118 -7.64 1.00 -20.38
C TYR A 118 -8.29 1.21 -21.74
N ASN A 119 -8.94 0.18 -22.29
CA ASN A 119 -9.68 0.30 -23.54
C ASN A 119 -11.17 -0.06 -23.30
N PRO A 120 -12.08 0.93 -23.25
CA PRO A 120 -13.49 0.67 -23.02
C PRO A 120 -14.16 -0.09 -24.17
N VAL A 121 -13.64 0.01 -25.40
CA VAL A 121 -14.18 -0.69 -26.58
C VAL A 121 -14.00 -2.21 -26.46
N PHE A 122 -12.90 -2.65 -25.85
CA PHE A 122 -12.61 -4.08 -25.62
C PHE A 122 -12.99 -4.56 -24.21
N GLY A 123 -13.78 -3.78 -23.49
CA GLY A 123 -14.32 -4.18 -22.19
C GLY A 123 -13.32 -4.09 -21.02
N GLY A 124 -12.28 -3.24 -21.10
CA GLY A 124 -11.56 -2.81 -19.91
C GLY A 124 -10.03 -2.82 -20.00
N HIS A 125 -9.39 -3.35 -18.96
CA HIS A 125 -7.95 -3.31 -18.74
C HIS A 125 -7.17 -4.21 -19.72
N GLY A 126 -6.00 -3.76 -20.18
CA GLY A 126 -5.13 -4.52 -21.06
C GLY A 126 -3.72 -3.94 -21.21
N ILE A 127 -2.93 -4.51 -22.12
CA ILE A 127 -1.54 -4.12 -22.40
C ILE A 127 -1.35 -3.90 -23.91
N ASP A 128 -0.69 -2.80 -24.28
CA ASP A 128 -0.16 -2.57 -25.62
C ASP A 128 1.23 -3.19 -25.75
N ARG A 129 1.29 -4.36 -26.38
CA ARG A 129 2.53 -5.15 -26.49
C ARG A 129 3.59 -4.43 -27.32
N PHE A 130 4.84 -4.51 -26.88
CA PHE A 130 5.99 -3.95 -27.60
C PHE A 130 6.37 -4.72 -28.87
N GLY A 131 5.84 -5.94 -29.04
CA GLY A 131 6.15 -6.83 -30.15
C GLY A 131 7.23 -7.87 -29.82
N ASP A 132 7.72 -8.53 -30.86
CA ASP A 132 8.73 -9.59 -30.75
C ASP A 132 10.00 -9.21 -31.52
N THR A 133 11.14 -9.79 -31.13
CA THR A 133 12.41 -9.65 -31.84
C THR A 133 13.07 -11.00 -32.08
N LEU A 134 13.85 -11.10 -33.15
CA LEU A 134 14.67 -12.28 -33.46
C LEU A 134 16.03 -12.13 -32.80
N GLN A 135 16.45 -13.13 -32.02
CA GLN A 135 17.85 -13.21 -31.62
C GLN A 135 18.69 -13.76 -32.79
N ARG A 136 19.99 -13.43 -32.82
CA ARG A 136 20.95 -13.96 -33.81
C ARG A 136 20.81 -15.49 -33.94
N PRO A 137 20.98 -16.06 -35.14
CA PRO A 137 20.89 -17.49 -35.35
C PRO A 137 21.81 -18.23 -34.39
N ARG A 138 21.28 -19.27 -33.73
CA ARG A 138 22.11 -20.23 -33.01
C ARG A 138 23.06 -20.93 -33.97
N THR A 139 24.08 -21.57 -33.42
CA THR A 139 24.99 -22.44 -34.18
C THR A 139 24.27 -23.56 -34.95
N ASP A 140 23.04 -23.91 -34.54
CA ASP A 140 22.16 -24.89 -35.19
C ASP A 140 21.28 -24.31 -36.31
N GLY A 141 21.38 -23.01 -36.62
CA GLY A 141 20.58 -22.34 -37.65
C GLY A 141 19.12 -22.06 -37.26
N SER A 142 18.66 -22.48 -36.07
CA SER A 142 17.32 -22.19 -35.58
C SER A 142 17.17 -20.70 -35.21
N LYS A 143 16.01 -20.12 -35.56
CA LYS A 143 15.63 -18.76 -35.19
C LYS A 143 14.58 -18.83 -34.10
N ARG A 144 14.86 -18.25 -32.92
CA ARG A 144 13.88 -18.07 -31.85
C ARG A 144 13.44 -16.62 -31.78
N LYS A 145 12.15 -16.41 -31.54
CA LYS A 145 11.56 -15.10 -31.27
C LYS A 145 11.46 -14.91 -29.76
N TYR A 146 11.85 -13.73 -29.31
CA TYR A 146 11.79 -13.29 -27.93
C TYR A 146 10.82 -12.12 -27.83
N GLN A 147 10.12 -12.03 -26.70
CA GLN A 147 9.24 -10.90 -26.42
C GLN A 147 10.10 -9.66 -26.17
N LEU A 148 9.71 -8.50 -26.69
CA LEU A 148 10.28 -7.24 -26.25
C LEU A 148 9.66 -6.85 -24.91
N THR A 149 10.50 -6.41 -23.99
CA THR A 149 10.13 -5.98 -22.64
C THR A 149 10.79 -4.66 -22.29
N ARG A 150 10.31 -4.03 -21.22
CA ARG A 150 11.06 -3.01 -20.47
C ARG A 150 11.10 -3.35 -19.00
N PHE A 151 12.05 -2.72 -18.31
CA PHE A 151 12.04 -2.71 -16.85
C PHE A 151 11.19 -1.54 -16.36
N ILE A 152 10.35 -1.85 -15.38
CA ILE A 152 9.59 -0.87 -14.59
C ILE A 152 9.83 -1.14 -13.11
N VAL A 153 9.45 -0.17 -12.29
CA VAL A 153 9.17 -0.40 -10.87
C VAL A 153 7.67 -0.57 -10.73
N LEU A 154 7.23 -1.61 -10.03
CA LEU A 154 5.82 -1.77 -9.71
C LEU A 154 5.60 -1.46 -8.23
N SER A 155 4.84 -0.41 -7.96
CA SER A 155 4.25 -0.24 -6.65
C SER A 155 2.92 -0.98 -6.59
N ALA A 156 2.86 -1.98 -5.73
CA ALA A 156 1.64 -2.72 -5.48
C ALA A 156 0.95 -2.20 -4.21
N SER A 157 0.95 -0.86 -4.07
CA SER A 157 0.21 -0.11 -3.07
C SER A 157 -1.30 -0.35 -3.20
N ILE A 158 -1.96 -0.33 -2.06
CA ILE A 158 -3.39 -0.55 -1.93
C ILE A 158 -4.04 0.76 -1.55
N GLN A 159 -5.07 1.12 -2.30
CA GLN A 159 -5.80 2.37 -2.09
C GLN A 159 -6.77 2.23 -0.92
N MET A 160 -7.17 3.37 -0.34
CA MET A 160 -8.21 3.36 0.67
C MET A 160 -9.54 2.90 0.05
N ASP A 161 -10.06 1.78 0.56
CA ASP A 161 -11.25 1.14 0.01
C ASP A 161 -12.55 1.67 0.62
N PHE A 162 -13.24 2.53 -0.13
CA PHE A 162 -14.60 3.03 0.15
C PHE A 162 -15.62 2.55 -0.89
N GLU A 163 -15.38 1.40 -1.52
CA GLU A 163 -16.33 0.83 -2.50
C GLU A 163 -17.70 0.56 -1.84
N ASN A 164 -17.70 0.14 -0.58
CA ASN A 164 -18.88 -0.11 0.22
C ASN A 164 -18.68 0.35 1.68
N THR A 165 -19.56 -0.08 2.59
CA THR A 165 -19.53 0.35 4.00
C THR A 165 -18.56 -0.42 4.90
N ARG A 166 -17.71 -1.27 4.31
CA ARG A 166 -16.71 -2.10 5.00
C ARG A 166 -15.33 -1.44 4.90
N VAL A 167 -14.31 -2.12 5.41
CA VAL A 167 -12.89 -1.75 5.25
C VAL A 167 -12.60 -0.34 5.79
N MET A 168 -12.18 0.61 4.93
CA MET A 168 -11.77 1.93 5.37
C MET A 168 -12.93 2.77 5.89
N LEU A 169 -14.16 2.58 5.37
CA LEU A 169 -15.30 3.30 5.93
C LEU A 169 -15.56 2.88 7.37
N SER A 170 -15.50 1.58 7.66
CA SER A 170 -15.65 1.08 9.05
C SER A 170 -14.51 1.54 9.96
N ALA A 171 -13.29 1.68 9.42
CA ALA A 171 -12.14 2.13 10.19
C ALA A 171 -12.24 3.59 10.64
N CYS A 172 -12.83 4.48 9.83
CA CYS A 172 -12.85 5.92 10.08
C CYS A 172 -14.21 6.50 10.50
N MET A 173 -15.30 5.72 10.45
CA MET A 173 -16.64 6.21 10.81
C MET A 173 -16.86 6.32 12.31
N LEU A 174 -17.70 7.29 12.69
CA LEU A 174 -18.20 7.45 14.05
C LEU A 174 -19.36 6.49 14.35
N GLU A 175 -19.37 5.95 15.56
CA GLU A 175 -20.38 5.01 16.04
C GLU A 175 -21.33 5.63 17.06
N GLY A 176 -22.32 4.86 17.53
CA GLY A 176 -23.26 5.32 18.55
C GLY A 176 -22.59 5.68 19.88
N SER A 177 -21.46 5.03 20.18
CA SER A 177 -20.63 5.26 21.36
C SER A 177 -19.25 5.80 20.97
N GLU A 178 -18.54 6.33 21.95
CA GLU A 178 -17.11 6.66 21.81
C GLU A 178 -16.31 5.36 21.59
N THR A 179 -15.30 5.45 20.72
CA THR A 179 -14.33 4.37 20.51
C THR A 179 -12.96 4.84 21.00
N ILE A 180 -12.42 4.18 22.01
CA ILE A 180 -11.09 4.49 22.55
C ILE A 180 -10.06 3.66 21.78
N GLY A 181 -9.03 4.33 21.27
CA GLY A 181 -7.93 3.67 20.60
C GLY A 181 -7.05 2.88 21.57
N TYR A 182 -6.51 1.76 21.10
CA TYR A 182 -5.65 0.88 21.87
C TYR A 182 -4.48 0.37 21.01
N ASP A 183 -3.26 0.43 21.54
CA ASP A 183 -2.07 0.00 20.82
C ASP A 183 -1.82 -1.51 20.99
N LEU A 184 -1.98 -2.27 19.90
CA LEU A 184 -1.77 -3.72 19.92
C LEU A 184 -0.33 -4.10 20.25
N SER A 185 0.64 -3.22 20.00
CA SER A 185 2.04 -3.48 20.37
C SER A 185 2.27 -3.50 21.88
N SER A 186 1.35 -2.92 22.66
CA SER A 186 1.39 -2.94 24.13
C SER A 186 0.74 -4.19 24.73
N ASP A 187 0.03 -4.98 23.93
CA ASP A 187 -0.66 -6.19 24.36
C ASP A 187 0.09 -7.44 23.90
N SER A 188 0.89 -8.02 24.80
CA SER A 188 1.59 -9.27 24.52
C SER A 188 0.66 -10.48 24.33
N ALA A 189 -0.61 -10.38 24.73
CA ALA A 189 -1.61 -11.43 24.55
C ALA A 189 -2.37 -11.32 23.23
N TRP A 190 -2.25 -10.20 22.51
CA TRP A 190 -2.91 -10.05 21.22
C TRP A 190 -2.31 -11.00 20.20
N VAL A 191 -3.18 -11.75 19.53
CA VAL A 191 -2.79 -12.72 18.49
C VAL A 191 -3.68 -12.57 17.27
N ILE A 192 -3.09 -12.86 16.11
CA ILE A 192 -3.84 -12.96 14.86
C ILE A 192 -4.74 -14.18 14.94
N LEU A 193 -6.05 -13.98 14.71
CA LEU A 193 -6.98 -15.10 14.64
C LEU A 193 -6.61 -16.03 13.47
N ASP A 194 -6.69 -17.34 13.71
CA ASP A 194 -6.58 -18.30 12.62
C ASP A 194 -7.84 -18.27 11.72
N LYS A 195 -7.76 -18.95 10.58
CA LYS A 195 -8.88 -19.03 9.62
C LYS A 195 -10.16 -19.53 10.27
N LYS A 196 -10.09 -20.49 11.19
CA LYS A 196 -11.26 -21.13 11.82
C LYS A 196 -11.92 -20.17 12.81
N ALA A 197 -11.14 -19.49 13.64
CA ALA A 197 -11.60 -18.49 14.59
C ALA A 197 -12.25 -17.29 13.88
N LYS A 198 -11.73 -16.87 12.72
CA LYS A 198 -12.36 -15.83 11.88
C LYS A 198 -13.76 -16.20 11.37
N GLN A 199 -14.13 -17.48 11.37
CA GLN A 199 -15.47 -17.94 10.99
C GLN A 199 -16.49 -17.80 12.12
N ASP A 200 -16.04 -17.60 13.37
CA ASP A 200 -16.91 -17.26 14.49
C ASP A 200 -17.18 -15.75 14.50
N ASP A 201 -18.45 -15.35 14.33
CA ASP A 201 -18.82 -13.94 14.21
C ASP A 201 -18.52 -13.12 15.47
N LYS A 202 -18.51 -13.75 16.65
CA LYS A 202 -18.23 -13.05 17.91
C LYS A 202 -16.73 -12.78 18.03
N GLN A 203 -15.90 -13.80 17.80
CA GLN A 203 -14.45 -13.67 17.81
C GLN A 203 -13.96 -12.73 16.71
N ARG A 204 -14.45 -12.88 15.47
CA ARG A 204 -14.08 -12.00 14.36
C ARG A 204 -14.41 -10.54 14.66
N ARG A 205 -15.60 -10.24 15.18
CA ARG A 205 -15.98 -8.85 15.50
C ARG A 205 -15.13 -8.24 16.60
N ALA A 206 -14.81 -9.00 17.65
CA ALA A 206 -13.91 -8.53 18.70
C ALA A 206 -12.49 -8.27 18.16
N TYR A 207 -12.00 -9.13 17.28
CA TYR A 207 -10.73 -8.96 16.61
C TYR A 207 -10.71 -7.75 15.66
N ASP A 208 -11.71 -7.60 14.80
CA ASP A 208 -11.84 -6.43 13.91
C ASP A 208 -11.93 -5.12 14.70
N GLU A 209 -12.65 -5.12 15.83
CA GLU A 209 -12.69 -3.96 16.72
C GLU A 209 -11.32 -3.66 17.35
N SER A 210 -10.55 -4.68 17.75
CA SER A 210 -9.18 -4.46 18.27
C SER A 210 -8.26 -3.81 17.22
N LEU A 211 -8.38 -4.24 15.94
CA LEU A 211 -7.65 -3.63 14.83
C LEU A 211 -8.11 -2.19 14.55
N ARG A 212 -9.41 -1.92 14.66
CA ARG A 212 -9.96 -0.56 14.52
C ARG A 212 -9.45 0.36 15.63
N GLN A 213 -9.45 -0.09 16.87
CA GLN A 213 -8.91 0.65 18.00
C GLN A 213 -7.41 0.94 17.82
N HIS A 214 -6.66 0.02 17.23
CA HIS A 214 -5.26 0.23 16.85
C HIS A 214 -5.08 1.35 15.84
N ILE A 215 -5.87 1.34 14.76
CA ILE A 215 -5.88 2.40 13.76
C ILE A 215 -6.19 3.75 14.42
N ILE A 216 -7.23 3.82 15.25
CA ILE A 216 -7.63 5.05 15.96
C ILE A 216 -6.50 5.56 16.86
N TYR A 217 -5.82 4.67 17.60
CA TYR A 217 -4.73 5.05 18.48
C TYR A 217 -3.56 5.70 17.72
N HIS A 218 -3.21 5.16 16.56
CA HIS A 218 -2.05 5.64 15.80
C HIS A 218 -2.37 6.81 14.86
N LEU A 219 -3.61 6.93 14.40
CA LEU A 219 -4.01 7.93 13.41
C LEU A 219 -4.82 9.10 13.96
N THR A 220 -5.05 9.19 15.27
CA THR A 220 -5.67 10.35 15.90
C THR A 220 -4.83 10.91 17.04
N GLU A 221 -4.75 12.23 17.15
CA GLU A 221 -4.08 12.97 18.23
C GLU A 221 -4.68 12.59 19.59
N ALA A 222 -6.02 12.55 19.65
CA ALA A 222 -6.76 12.24 20.87
C ALA A 222 -6.81 10.74 21.20
N ARG A 223 -6.30 9.88 20.31
CA ARG A 223 -6.35 8.41 20.42
C ARG A 223 -7.75 7.87 20.66
N ARG A 224 -8.76 8.52 20.08
CA ARG A 224 -10.18 8.18 20.25
C ARG A 224 -11.02 8.79 19.14
N LEU A 225 -12.16 8.16 18.87
CA LEU A 225 -13.23 8.73 18.07
C LEU A 225 -14.45 9.03 18.96
N PRO A 226 -14.99 10.25 18.91
CA PRO A 226 -16.14 10.62 19.72
C PRO A 226 -17.40 9.86 19.26
N ALA A 227 -18.39 9.77 20.15
CA ALA A 227 -19.71 9.27 19.77
C ALA A 227 -20.32 10.16 18.68
N ARG A 228 -20.98 9.57 17.69
CA ARG A 228 -21.60 10.27 16.55
C ARG A 228 -22.48 11.44 16.96
N LYS A 229 -23.27 11.28 18.03
CA LYS A 229 -24.20 12.32 18.54
C LYS A 229 -23.50 13.48 19.26
N SER A 230 -22.22 13.33 19.62
CA SER A 230 -21.48 14.36 20.34
C SER A 230 -20.79 15.38 19.43
N VAL A 231 -20.67 15.08 18.14
CA VAL A 231 -20.07 15.98 17.15
C VAL A 231 -21.12 16.99 16.66
N LYS A 232 -20.83 18.28 16.81
CA LYS A 232 -21.72 19.39 16.40
C LYS A 232 -21.25 20.08 15.12
N ASP A 233 -19.94 20.28 14.99
CA ASP A 233 -19.34 21.02 13.89
C ASP A 233 -18.93 20.06 12.75
N LEU A 234 -19.93 19.57 12.03
CA LEU A 234 -19.74 18.67 10.89
C LEU A 234 -19.47 19.48 9.62
N LEU A 235 -18.40 19.12 8.92
CA LEU A 235 -18.14 19.64 7.58
C LEU A 235 -19.03 18.91 6.57
N ASP A 236 -19.59 19.65 5.63
CA ASP A 236 -20.12 19.05 4.41
C ASP A 236 -18.98 18.64 3.45
N ILE A 237 -19.34 18.03 2.31
CA ILE A 237 -18.39 17.57 1.30
C ILE A 237 -17.57 18.73 0.72
N ASN A 238 -18.19 19.88 0.45
CA ASN A 238 -17.53 21.04 -0.15
C ASN A 238 -16.60 21.71 0.85
N GLU A 239 -17.02 21.88 2.10
CA GLU A 239 -16.20 22.40 3.20
C GLU A 239 -14.99 21.49 3.46
N THR A 240 -15.18 20.17 3.36
CA THR A 240 -14.07 19.20 3.48
C THR A 240 -13.08 19.33 2.33
N ILE A 241 -13.56 19.49 1.09
CA ILE A 241 -12.69 19.74 -0.07
C ILE A 241 -11.91 21.05 0.10
N GLN A 242 -12.59 22.13 0.49
CA GLN A 242 -11.96 23.44 0.71
C GLN A 242 -10.91 23.38 1.81
N LEU A 243 -11.19 22.66 2.92
CA LEU A 243 -10.23 22.43 3.98
C LEU A 243 -8.97 21.75 3.45
N LEU A 244 -9.10 20.66 2.71
CA LEU A 244 -7.96 19.91 2.16
C LEU A 244 -7.19 20.70 1.08
N GLU A 245 -7.88 21.47 0.24
CA GLU A 245 -7.25 22.36 -0.74
C GLU A 245 -6.48 23.50 -0.06
N SER A 246 -6.97 23.98 1.09
CA SER A 246 -6.25 25.00 1.88
C SER A 246 -4.89 24.47 2.34
N PHE A 247 -4.77 23.19 2.72
CA PHE A 247 -3.50 22.60 3.14
C PHE A 247 -2.49 22.48 1.99
N THR A 248 -3.01 22.31 0.78
CA THR A 248 -2.20 22.21 -0.44
C THR A 248 -1.68 23.57 -0.89
N THR A 249 -2.52 24.61 -0.80
CA THR A 249 -2.23 25.96 -1.33
C THR A 249 -1.47 26.83 -0.34
N THR A 250 -1.67 26.65 0.97
CA THR A 250 -1.03 27.52 1.98
C THR A 250 0.50 27.36 2.01
N PRO A 251 1.28 28.45 2.11
CA PRO A 251 2.74 28.43 2.24
C PRO A 251 3.28 27.55 3.37
N ILE A 252 2.58 27.54 4.50
CA ILE A 252 2.98 26.90 5.75
C ILE A 252 2.17 25.62 5.94
N ASP A 253 2.79 24.58 6.47
CA ASP A 253 2.07 23.39 6.92
C ASP A 253 1.15 23.77 8.09
N ASN A 254 -0.14 23.52 7.92
CA ASN A 254 -1.18 23.81 8.89
C ASN A 254 -2.10 22.60 9.09
N THR A 255 -1.56 21.39 8.89
CA THR A 255 -2.27 20.12 9.03
C THR A 255 -2.84 19.89 10.43
N ASP A 256 -2.31 20.53 11.48
CA ASP A 256 -2.91 20.55 12.83
C ASP A 256 -4.39 20.96 12.84
N LYS A 257 -4.84 21.75 11.86
CA LYS A 257 -6.25 22.15 11.73
C LYS A 257 -7.20 20.99 11.41
N ILE A 258 -6.66 19.84 11.01
CA ILE A 258 -7.43 18.64 10.70
C ILE A 258 -7.86 17.86 11.94
N VAL A 259 -7.16 18.09 13.07
CA VAL A 259 -7.37 17.35 14.31
C VAL A 259 -8.82 17.52 14.77
N GLY A 260 -9.50 16.40 15.00
CA GLY A 260 -10.90 16.40 15.43
C GLY A 260 -11.89 16.97 14.40
N LYS A 261 -11.54 16.99 13.11
CA LYS A 261 -12.47 17.34 12.03
C LYS A 261 -13.20 16.11 11.51
N PHE A 262 -14.49 16.29 11.25
CA PHE A 262 -15.39 15.25 10.79
C PHE A 262 -16.18 15.73 9.60
N THR A 263 -16.47 14.84 8.66
CA THR A 263 -17.28 15.14 7.48
C THR A 263 -18.50 14.23 7.41
N GLY A 264 -19.64 14.82 7.07
CA GLY A 264 -20.86 14.10 6.74
C GLY A 264 -20.85 13.68 5.27
N LEU A 265 -21.04 12.39 5.02
CA LEU A 265 -21.14 11.81 3.68
C LEU A 265 -22.60 11.67 3.24
N ASP A 266 -22.84 11.59 1.93
CA ASP A 266 -24.19 11.46 1.35
C ASP A 266 -24.97 10.22 1.85
N ASN A 267 -24.25 9.17 2.23
CA ASN A 267 -24.80 7.95 2.81
C ASN A 267 -25.16 8.10 4.31
N ARG A 268 -25.19 9.33 4.83
CA ARG A 268 -25.42 9.67 6.25
C ARG A 268 -24.37 9.09 7.20
N GLN A 269 -23.22 8.65 6.73
CA GLN A 269 -22.10 8.30 7.60
C GLN A 269 -21.32 9.56 7.97
N ILE A 270 -20.72 9.55 9.15
CA ILE A 270 -19.83 10.63 9.61
C ILE A 270 -18.46 10.01 9.80
N VAL A 271 -17.44 10.57 9.14
CA VAL A 271 -16.08 10.01 9.15
C VAL A 271 -15.07 11.03 9.65
N SER A 272 -14.01 10.54 10.28
CA SER A 272 -12.87 11.34 10.73
C SER A 272 -11.99 11.76 9.55
N VAL A 273 -11.89 13.06 9.29
CA VAL A 273 -11.00 13.63 8.26
C VAL A 273 -9.54 13.44 8.65
N GLU A 274 -9.25 13.44 9.97
CA GLU A 274 -7.92 13.18 10.53
C GLU A 274 -7.42 11.76 10.20
N ILE A 275 -8.25 10.72 10.42
CA ILE A 275 -7.88 9.33 10.07
C ILE A 275 -7.65 9.21 8.56
N LEU A 276 -8.52 9.81 7.74
CA LEU A 276 -8.40 9.78 6.28
C LEU A 276 -7.08 10.39 5.80
N PHE A 277 -6.73 11.56 6.30
CA PHE A 277 -5.50 12.25 5.95
C PHE A 277 -4.26 11.52 6.44
N ASN A 278 -4.25 11.10 7.70
CA ASN A 278 -3.12 10.35 8.25
C ASN A 278 -2.94 9.01 7.53
N THR A 279 -4.01 8.39 7.04
CA THR A 279 -3.92 7.21 6.17
C THR A 279 -3.23 7.53 4.85
N ALA A 280 -3.67 8.60 4.15
CA ALA A 280 -3.04 9.03 2.91
C ALA A 280 -1.55 9.39 3.10
N VAL A 281 -1.20 10.04 4.21
CA VAL A 281 0.21 10.35 4.57
C VAL A 281 1.01 9.07 4.74
N GLN A 282 0.49 8.07 5.48
CA GLN A 282 1.21 6.80 5.67
C GLN A 282 1.38 6.02 4.37
N GLN A 283 0.33 5.95 3.52
CA GLN A 283 0.40 5.33 2.19
C GLN A 283 1.50 5.97 1.33
N ALA A 284 1.41 7.29 1.14
CA ALA A 284 2.38 8.02 0.31
C ALA A 284 3.79 7.94 0.89
N LYS A 285 3.94 8.00 2.22
CA LYS A 285 5.24 7.88 2.89
C LYS A 285 5.86 6.50 2.66
N ASN A 286 5.09 5.42 2.84
CA ASN A 286 5.60 4.06 2.68
C ASN A 286 6.07 3.82 1.25
N GLU A 287 5.28 4.26 0.27
CA GLU A 287 5.59 4.16 -1.15
C GLU A 287 6.80 5.01 -1.55
N LEU A 288 6.76 6.33 -1.29
CA LEU A 288 7.84 7.24 -1.69
C LEU A 288 9.17 6.91 -1.02
N ALA A 289 9.16 6.51 0.25
CA ALA A 289 10.40 6.14 0.92
C ALA A 289 11.03 4.86 0.34
N ALA A 290 10.22 3.90 -0.11
CA ALA A 290 10.71 2.73 -0.83
C ALA A 290 11.30 3.13 -2.19
N LEU A 291 10.59 3.97 -2.95
CA LEU A 291 11.06 4.45 -4.26
C LEU A 291 12.35 5.25 -4.18
N GLU A 292 12.47 6.15 -3.20
CA GLU A 292 13.69 6.94 -2.97
C GLU A 292 14.92 6.06 -2.67
N VAL A 293 14.71 4.85 -2.16
CA VAL A 293 15.78 3.89 -1.90
C VAL A 293 16.07 3.01 -3.11
N LEU A 294 15.02 2.51 -3.77
CA LEU A 294 15.13 1.54 -4.84
C LEU A 294 15.56 2.16 -6.17
N CYS A 295 15.38 3.47 -6.36
CA CYS A 295 15.59 4.16 -7.63
C CYS A 295 16.65 5.26 -7.52
N PRO A 296 17.92 4.96 -7.20
CA PRO A 296 18.99 5.97 -7.13
C PRO A 296 19.27 6.67 -8.47
N GLN A 297 18.95 6.02 -9.61
CA GLN A 297 18.99 6.63 -10.94
C GLN A 297 17.86 7.65 -11.18
N GLY A 298 16.89 7.68 -10.27
CA GLY A 298 15.69 8.49 -10.34
C GLY A 298 14.47 7.73 -10.87
N TYR A 299 13.29 8.30 -10.67
CA TYR A 299 12.02 7.68 -11.07
C TYR A 299 10.98 8.67 -11.59
N VAL A 300 10.14 8.17 -12.49
CA VAL A 300 8.92 8.80 -12.99
C VAL A 300 7.75 8.20 -12.23
N TYR A 301 7.23 8.97 -11.28
CA TYR A 301 6.08 8.59 -10.47
C TYR A 301 4.80 8.81 -11.28
N THR A 302 3.89 7.84 -11.30
CA THR A 302 2.56 8.03 -11.90
C THR A 302 1.49 7.93 -10.83
N TYR A 303 0.36 8.61 -10.98
CA TYR A 303 -0.74 8.46 -10.05
C TYR A 303 -2.06 8.41 -10.80
N ASP A 304 -2.82 7.35 -10.57
CA ASP A 304 -4.19 7.24 -11.01
C ASP A 304 -5.11 7.37 -9.79
N PRO A 305 -6.06 8.31 -9.80
CA PRO A 305 -7.03 8.43 -8.72
C PRO A 305 -7.85 7.15 -8.48
N ALA A 306 -8.35 7.03 -7.25
CA ALA A 306 -9.08 5.87 -6.75
C ALA A 306 -10.57 5.82 -7.18
N SER A 307 -10.87 5.96 -8.47
CA SER A 307 -12.25 6.18 -8.95
C SER A 307 -13.23 5.08 -8.53
N ILE A 308 -12.87 3.80 -8.66
CA ILE A 308 -13.76 2.67 -8.32
C ILE A 308 -13.92 2.46 -6.81
N PHE A 309 -12.92 2.82 -6.02
CA PHE A 309 -12.96 2.68 -4.56
C PHE A 309 -13.51 3.91 -3.87
N ALA A 310 -13.87 4.96 -4.60
CA ALA A 310 -14.36 6.20 -4.02
C ALA A 310 -15.88 6.20 -3.76
N ARG A 311 -16.60 5.12 -4.05
CA ARG A 311 -18.07 5.11 -4.14
C ARG A 311 -18.79 5.68 -2.92
N LYS A 312 -18.29 5.47 -1.69
CA LYS A 312 -18.92 5.99 -0.47
C LYS A 312 -18.41 7.37 -0.01
N ILE A 313 -17.29 7.86 -0.53
CA ILE A 313 -16.62 9.09 -0.06
C ILE A 313 -16.49 10.18 -1.13
N GLY A 314 -16.54 9.81 -2.41
CA GLY A 314 -16.30 10.71 -3.54
C GLY A 314 -14.82 10.79 -3.95
N ALA A 315 -14.56 10.69 -5.25
CA ALA A 315 -13.18 10.64 -5.78
C ALA A 315 -12.41 11.94 -5.52
N LYS A 316 -13.12 13.08 -5.50
CA LYS A 316 -12.53 14.39 -5.26
C LYS A 316 -11.90 14.50 -3.86
N ILE A 317 -12.55 13.96 -2.82
CA ILE A 317 -11.99 13.92 -1.46
C ILE A 317 -10.71 13.09 -1.45
N LEU A 318 -10.72 11.88 -2.03
CA LEU A 318 -9.53 11.03 -2.09
C LEU A 318 -8.36 11.71 -2.84
N ASN A 319 -8.64 12.42 -3.92
CA ASN A 319 -7.63 13.22 -4.61
C ASN A 319 -7.05 14.31 -3.70
N ARG A 320 -7.89 15.06 -2.99
CA ARG A 320 -7.41 16.12 -2.09
C ARG A 320 -6.64 15.58 -0.90
N LEU A 321 -7.01 14.42 -0.38
CA LEU A 321 -6.25 13.74 0.67
C LEU A 321 -4.84 13.37 0.18
N MET A 322 -4.71 12.78 -1.01
CA MET A 322 -3.41 12.48 -1.60
C MET A 322 -2.58 13.75 -1.83
N LEU A 323 -3.17 14.80 -2.39
CA LEU A 323 -2.45 16.06 -2.66
C LEU A 323 -2.01 16.75 -1.36
N ALA A 324 -2.86 16.77 -0.34
CA ALA A 324 -2.53 17.30 0.97
C ALA A 324 -1.42 16.45 1.64
N ALA A 325 -1.49 15.12 1.54
CA ALA A 325 -0.46 14.22 2.04
C ALA A 325 0.89 14.44 1.34
N LEU A 326 0.87 14.57 0.01
CA LEU A 326 2.06 14.84 -0.79
C LEU A 326 2.69 16.18 -0.41
N LYS A 327 1.85 17.21 -0.22
CA LYS A 327 2.30 18.53 0.26
C LYS A 327 2.95 18.42 1.64
N HIS A 328 2.31 17.76 2.59
CA HIS A 328 2.86 17.54 3.93
C HIS A 328 4.25 16.87 3.86
N LEU A 329 4.37 15.79 3.07
CA LEU A 329 5.63 15.09 2.87
C LEU A 329 6.68 15.95 2.16
N SER A 330 6.31 16.69 1.13
CA SER A 330 7.17 17.63 0.40
C SER A 330 7.67 18.77 1.29
N ASP A 331 6.86 19.22 2.26
CA ASP A 331 7.25 20.24 3.23
C ASP A 331 8.30 19.74 4.22
N HIS A 332 8.32 18.44 4.51
CA HIS A 332 9.15 17.82 5.54
C HIS A 332 10.36 17.05 4.99
N TYR A 333 10.32 16.69 3.72
CA TYR A 333 11.32 15.85 3.08
C TYR A 333 11.63 16.31 1.66
N LYS A 334 12.89 16.16 1.26
CA LYS A 334 13.30 16.25 -0.14
C LYS A 334 13.13 14.89 -0.83
N PHE A 335 12.56 14.90 -2.02
CA PHE A 335 12.44 13.73 -2.90
C PHE A 335 13.63 13.74 -3.86
N GLU A 336 14.78 13.23 -3.42
CA GLU A 336 16.05 13.36 -4.14
C GLU A 336 16.01 12.71 -5.53
N ASN A 337 15.26 11.62 -5.63
CA ASN A 337 15.25 10.73 -6.80
C ASN A 337 14.01 10.88 -7.67
N MET A 338 12.91 11.45 -7.16
CA MET A 338 11.77 11.77 -8.03
C MET A 338 12.20 12.77 -9.12
N ARG A 339 11.94 12.43 -10.39
CA ARG A 339 12.23 13.28 -11.55
C ARG A 339 10.98 13.89 -12.14
N VAL A 340 9.93 13.09 -12.24
CA VAL A 340 8.67 13.46 -12.85
C VAL A 340 7.52 12.90 -12.02
N PHE A 341 6.46 13.69 -11.89
CA PHE A 341 5.17 13.26 -11.37
C PHE A 341 4.12 13.38 -12.48
N GLY A 342 3.68 12.25 -13.01
CA GLY A 342 2.61 12.14 -14.01
C GLY A 342 1.27 11.87 -13.36
N PHE A 343 0.34 12.81 -13.45
CA PHE A 343 -1.00 12.66 -12.86
C PHE A 343 -2.05 12.33 -13.91
N ASN A 344 -2.85 11.29 -13.67
CA ASN A 344 -4.02 11.01 -14.50
C ASN A 344 -5.18 11.93 -14.11
N ASN A 345 -5.45 12.92 -14.95
CA ASN A 345 -6.49 13.92 -14.73
C ASN A 345 -7.86 13.54 -15.31
N TYR A 346 -8.03 12.31 -15.82
CA TYR A 346 -9.23 11.84 -16.53
C TYR A 346 -9.69 12.77 -17.66
N ALA A 347 -8.80 13.59 -18.24
CA ALA A 347 -9.14 14.51 -19.32
C ALA A 347 -9.39 13.82 -20.66
N ASP A 348 -9.25 12.50 -20.73
CA ASP A 348 -9.62 11.72 -21.92
C ASP A 348 -11.13 11.44 -21.94
N CYS A 349 -11.84 12.20 -22.77
CA CYS A 349 -13.28 12.07 -23.02
C CYS A 349 -13.69 10.65 -23.47
N ASN A 350 -12.75 9.86 -23.99
CA ASN A 350 -13.03 8.50 -24.47
C ASN A 350 -13.05 7.45 -23.35
N VAL A 351 -12.52 7.76 -22.17
CA VAL A 351 -12.57 6.86 -20.99
C VAL A 351 -13.93 6.97 -20.27
N LEU A 352 -14.66 8.08 -20.47
CA LEU A 352 -15.92 8.39 -19.77
C LEU A 352 -17.19 7.81 -20.43
N LEU A 353 -17.08 7.09 -21.55
CA LEU A 353 -18.25 6.68 -22.36
C LEU A 353 -18.81 5.28 -22.11
N SER A 354 -18.42 4.57 -21.03
CA SER A 354 -18.82 3.16 -20.85
C SER A 354 -19.59 2.87 -19.56
N ARG A 355 -20.88 3.23 -19.55
CA ARG A 355 -21.90 2.44 -18.81
C ARG A 355 -23.29 2.35 -19.45
N SER A 356 -23.48 2.90 -20.65
CA SER A 356 -24.77 2.79 -21.36
C SER A 356 -25.02 1.44 -22.03
N LEU A 357 -24.13 0.44 -21.92
CA LEU A 357 -24.24 -0.81 -22.70
C LEU A 357 -23.87 -2.11 -21.97
N ILE A 358 -24.04 -2.16 -20.64
CA ILE A 358 -24.02 -3.42 -19.89
C ILE A 358 -25.32 -3.54 -19.06
N MET A 359 -26.45 -3.54 -19.75
CA MET A 359 -27.69 -4.19 -19.31
C MET A 359 -28.47 -4.59 -20.56
N TRP A 360 -28.03 -5.66 -21.23
CA TRP A 360 -28.90 -6.66 -21.86
C TRP A 360 -28.05 -7.68 -22.63
N SER A 361 -27.96 -8.90 -22.09
CA SER A 361 -27.92 -10.10 -22.93
C SER A 361 -29.00 -11.02 -22.38
N PRO A 362 -30.13 -11.18 -23.10
CA PRO A 362 -31.18 -12.11 -22.70
C PRO A 362 -30.73 -13.53 -23.09
N GLY A 363 -30.35 -14.35 -22.12
CA GLY A 363 -29.84 -15.67 -22.46
C GLY A 363 -29.41 -16.57 -21.31
N VAL A 364 -30.01 -16.44 -20.13
CA VAL A 364 -30.00 -17.52 -19.12
C VAL A 364 -31.43 -17.65 -18.61
N GLN A 365 -32.14 -18.66 -19.10
CA GLN A 365 -33.44 -19.07 -18.57
C GLN A 365 -33.23 -19.58 -17.15
N GLU A 366 -33.61 -18.78 -16.16
CA GLU A 366 -33.94 -19.30 -14.83
C GLU A 366 -35.45 -19.49 -14.74
N SER A 367 -35.80 -20.75 -14.49
CA SER A 367 -37.12 -21.25 -14.17
C SER A 367 -37.74 -20.51 -12.98
N ARG A 368 -39.01 -20.15 -13.17
CA ARG A 368 -39.95 -19.56 -12.21
C ARG A 368 -39.83 -20.16 -10.80
N CYS A 369 -39.68 -19.28 -9.81
CA CYS A 369 -40.36 -19.40 -8.52
C CYS A 369 -40.86 -18.00 -8.12
N GLN A 370 -42.17 -17.88 -7.93
CA GLN A 370 -42.88 -16.68 -7.47
C GLN A 370 -42.62 -16.45 -5.98
N GLY A 371 -42.44 -15.19 -5.58
CA GLY A 371 -42.50 -14.79 -4.17
C GLY A 371 -41.76 -13.49 -3.87
N ASP A 372 -42.56 -12.45 -3.63
CA ASP A 372 -42.27 -11.23 -2.87
C ASP A 372 -41.47 -10.06 -3.48
N SER A 373 -42.22 -8.94 -3.54
CA SER A 373 -41.95 -7.53 -3.84
C SER A 373 -40.49 -7.02 -3.83
N PRO A 374 -40.03 -6.30 -4.87
CA PRO A 374 -38.81 -5.51 -4.81
C PRO A 374 -39.07 -4.06 -4.33
N ASP A 375 -38.23 -3.65 -3.38
CA ASP A 375 -38.04 -2.31 -2.86
C ASP A 375 -37.64 -1.30 -3.99
N PRO A 376 -38.34 -0.16 -4.19
CA PRO A 376 -38.11 0.74 -5.33
C PRO A 376 -36.89 1.68 -5.19
N GLY A 377 -35.94 1.39 -4.29
CA GLY A 377 -34.86 2.33 -3.91
C GLY A 377 -33.57 2.34 -4.76
N LEU A 378 -33.42 1.51 -5.80
CA LEU A 378 -32.11 1.31 -6.46
C LEU A 378 -31.88 2.06 -7.78
N HIS A 379 -32.90 2.70 -8.36
CA HIS A 379 -32.83 3.19 -9.75
C HIS A 379 -32.34 4.63 -9.94
N HIS A 380 -32.23 5.46 -8.90
CA HIS A 380 -31.88 6.88 -9.06
C HIS A 380 -30.44 7.28 -8.68
N VAL A 381 -29.60 6.35 -8.18
CA VAL A 381 -28.24 6.68 -7.68
C VAL A 381 -27.13 6.33 -8.69
N VAL A 382 -27.45 5.64 -9.79
CA VAL A 382 -26.42 5.15 -10.74
C VAL A 382 -26.06 6.21 -11.80
N ASP A 383 -26.96 7.13 -12.14
CA ASP A 383 -26.72 8.14 -13.18
C ASP A 383 -25.81 9.31 -12.72
N HIS A 384 -25.69 9.56 -11.42
CA HIS A 384 -24.85 10.65 -10.92
C HIS A 384 -23.39 10.28 -10.63
N MET A 385 -23.03 8.98 -10.57
CA MET A 385 -21.71 8.56 -10.08
C MET A 385 -20.70 8.15 -11.16
N ILE A 386 -21.11 7.86 -12.40
CA ILE A 386 -20.17 7.30 -13.41
C ILE A 386 -20.24 8.03 -14.78
N LEU A 387 -21.12 9.02 -14.96
CA LEU A 387 -21.20 9.87 -16.16
C LEU A 387 -20.83 11.35 -15.89
N GLY A 388 -20.08 11.62 -14.82
CA GLY A 388 -19.73 12.98 -14.39
C GLY A 388 -18.59 13.58 -15.22
N ARG A 389 -18.88 14.70 -15.88
CA ARG A 389 -17.95 15.67 -16.50
C ARG A 389 -16.98 16.33 -15.50
N ASP A 390 -16.57 15.65 -14.42
CA ASP A 390 -15.65 16.16 -13.43
C ASP A 390 -14.22 15.73 -13.76
N THR A 391 -13.75 16.17 -14.94
CA THR A 391 -12.30 16.42 -15.06
C THR A 391 -11.92 17.30 -13.89
N ASP A 392 -11.03 16.80 -13.04
CA ASP A 392 -10.59 17.51 -11.86
C ASP A 392 -9.62 18.62 -12.27
N ARG A 393 -10.15 19.64 -12.97
CA ARG A 393 -9.36 20.67 -13.67
C ARG A 393 -8.40 21.40 -12.74
N GLY A 394 -8.72 21.46 -11.44
CA GLY A 394 -7.86 22.06 -10.41
C GLY A 394 -6.75 21.15 -9.89
N ALA A 395 -6.84 19.82 -10.03
CA ALA A 395 -5.90 18.89 -9.41
C ALA A 395 -4.46 19.09 -9.87
N MET A 396 -4.22 19.39 -11.16
CA MET A 396 -2.88 19.67 -11.67
C MET A 396 -2.26 20.93 -11.04
N SER A 397 -3.06 21.98 -10.84
CA SER A 397 -2.60 23.22 -10.19
C SER A 397 -2.28 22.99 -8.71
N LEU A 398 -3.15 22.24 -8.03
CA LEU A 398 -2.94 21.82 -6.64
C LEU A 398 -1.70 20.93 -6.49
N LEU A 399 -1.48 19.99 -7.40
CA LEU A 399 -0.30 19.13 -7.41
C LEU A 399 1.01 19.93 -7.58
N ARG A 400 1.02 20.90 -8.50
CA ARG A 400 2.16 21.83 -8.63
C ARG A 400 2.40 22.60 -7.33
N SER A 401 1.32 23.03 -6.66
CA SER A 401 1.41 23.69 -5.36
C SER A 401 1.93 22.75 -4.25
N ALA A 402 1.51 21.48 -4.26
CA ALA A 402 1.94 20.45 -3.34
C ALA A 402 3.45 20.18 -3.44
N LEU A 403 3.96 20.16 -4.67
CA LEU A 403 5.36 19.87 -4.99
C LEU A 403 6.23 21.11 -5.17
N ARG A 404 5.75 22.31 -4.84
CA ARG A 404 6.50 23.58 -5.10
C ARG A 404 7.89 23.64 -4.47
N LYS A 405 8.15 22.91 -3.39
CA LYS A 405 9.46 22.82 -2.71
C LYS A 405 10.40 21.81 -3.36
N GLN A 406 9.89 20.98 -4.26
CA GLN A 406 10.63 20.00 -5.05
C GLN A 406 10.88 20.59 -6.44
N GLU A 407 11.65 21.67 -6.51
CA GLU A 407 11.85 22.47 -7.75
C GLU A 407 12.38 21.64 -8.93
N HIS A 408 13.07 20.53 -8.66
CA HIS A 408 13.60 19.62 -9.68
C HIS A 408 12.57 18.63 -10.24
N VAL A 409 11.39 18.52 -9.64
CA VAL A 409 10.34 17.57 -10.07
C VAL A 409 9.45 18.21 -11.12
N ILE A 410 9.39 17.59 -12.30
CA ILE A 410 8.47 18.01 -13.36
C ILE A 410 7.08 17.45 -13.09
N VAL A 411 6.07 18.32 -13.01
CA VAL A 411 4.66 17.92 -12.88
C VAL A 411 3.97 17.98 -14.24
N THR A 412 3.51 16.84 -14.73
CA THR A 412 2.91 16.70 -16.07
C THR A 412 1.66 15.81 -16.03
N SER A 413 0.87 15.81 -17.11
CA SER A 413 -0.23 14.85 -17.22
C SER A 413 0.33 13.45 -17.48
N LYS A 414 -0.37 12.41 -17.04
CA LYS A 414 0.03 11.04 -17.38
C LYS A 414 0.03 10.83 -18.89
N GLN A 415 -0.90 11.43 -19.63
CA GLN A 415 -0.96 11.33 -21.09
C GLN A 415 0.32 11.83 -21.77
N ASP A 416 0.94 12.90 -21.25
CA ASP A 416 2.20 13.41 -21.79
C ASP A 416 3.36 12.40 -21.64
N LEU A 417 3.26 11.44 -20.71
CA LEU A 417 4.25 10.37 -20.56
C LEU A 417 4.06 9.22 -21.56
N PHE A 418 2.88 9.11 -22.17
CA PHE A 418 2.46 8.00 -23.03
C PHE A 418 2.03 8.53 -24.41
N ASN A 419 2.97 9.22 -25.09
CA ASN A 419 2.74 9.91 -26.36
C ASN A 419 3.56 9.33 -27.53
N GLY A 420 4.17 8.14 -27.36
CA GLY A 420 4.92 7.46 -28.41
C GLY A 420 4.06 7.02 -29.61
N ALA A 421 4.64 6.22 -30.51
CA ALA A 421 3.91 5.70 -31.68
C ALA A 421 2.58 5.04 -31.24
N GLY A 422 1.46 5.51 -31.80
CA GLY A 422 0.10 5.20 -31.31
C GLY A 422 -0.77 6.43 -30.98
N GLY A 423 -0.19 7.64 -30.99
CA GLY A 423 -0.93 8.90 -30.81
C GLY A 423 -1.24 9.19 -29.33
N ALA A 424 -2.44 9.69 -29.03
CA ALA A 424 -2.91 9.94 -27.65
C ALA A 424 -2.98 8.67 -26.76
N GLN A 425 -2.74 7.50 -27.36
CA GLN A 425 -2.64 6.16 -26.75
C GLN A 425 -1.24 5.56 -26.98
N GLY A 426 -0.23 6.41 -27.07
CA GLY A 426 1.13 6.02 -27.40
C GLY A 426 1.79 5.19 -26.29
N LEU A 427 2.85 4.49 -26.66
CA LEU A 427 3.74 3.87 -25.67
C LEU A 427 4.43 4.93 -24.82
N TYR A 428 4.94 4.55 -23.65
CA TYR A 428 5.70 5.44 -22.78
C TYR A 428 6.93 5.98 -23.52
N ASP A 429 6.96 7.30 -23.64
CA ASP A 429 7.98 8.08 -24.32
C ASP A 429 8.21 9.39 -23.57
N VAL A 430 9.41 9.53 -23.04
CA VAL A 430 9.85 10.71 -22.28
C VAL A 430 11.03 11.41 -22.93
N THR A 431 11.25 11.18 -24.23
CA THR A 431 12.34 11.80 -24.99
C THR A 431 12.31 13.34 -24.93
N HIS A 432 11.11 13.92 -24.81
CA HIS A 432 10.86 15.35 -24.67
C HIS A 432 10.97 15.89 -23.22
N ILE A 433 11.21 15.02 -22.22
CA ILE A 433 11.39 15.39 -20.80
C ILE A 433 12.80 14.99 -20.36
N PRO A 434 13.83 15.87 -20.53
CA PRO A 434 15.23 15.53 -20.26
C PRO A 434 15.48 14.98 -18.85
N GLN A 435 14.74 15.46 -17.85
CA GLN A 435 14.84 15.04 -16.44
C GLN A 435 14.45 13.57 -16.23
N ALA A 436 13.63 12.99 -17.12
CA ALA A 436 13.19 11.60 -17.05
C ALA A 436 14.18 10.61 -17.66
N ARG A 437 15.23 11.09 -18.35
CA ARG A 437 16.20 10.24 -19.03
C ARG A 437 16.87 9.28 -18.04
N GLY A 438 16.80 7.98 -18.33
CA GLY A 438 17.38 6.95 -17.48
C GLY A 438 16.62 6.67 -16.18
N ALA A 439 15.51 7.37 -15.92
CA ALA A 439 14.68 7.13 -14.75
C ALA A 439 13.81 5.86 -14.91
N MET A 440 13.44 5.27 -13.79
CA MET A 440 12.50 4.15 -13.75
C MET A 440 11.06 4.64 -13.76
N LEU A 441 10.23 4.12 -14.67
CA LEU A 441 8.78 4.31 -14.66
C LEU A 441 8.18 3.50 -13.52
N VAL A 442 7.44 4.17 -12.64
CA VAL A 442 6.66 3.53 -11.58
C VAL A 442 5.23 3.31 -12.07
N ILE A 443 4.81 2.05 -12.12
CA ILE A 443 3.42 1.65 -12.37
C ILE A 443 2.76 1.32 -11.02
N HIS A 444 1.50 1.73 -10.87
CA HIS A 444 0.71 1.52 -9.67
C HIS A 444 -0.40 0.53 -9.99
N ASN A 445 -0.53 -0.51 -9.17
CA ASN A 445 -1.55 -1.52 -9.33
C ASN A 445 -2.94 -1.05 -8.87
N ASN A 446 -3.00 -0.03 -7.99
CA ASN A 446 -4.24 0.55 -7.46
C ASN A 446 -5.28 -0.52 -7.09
N SER A 447 -4.88 -1.48 -6.26
CA SER A 447 -5.75 -2.59 -5.83
C SER A 447 -6.49 -2.25 -4.53
N ASP A 448 -7.41 -3.13 -4.12
CA ASP A 448 -8.23 -2.98 -2.93
C ASP A 448 -7.58 -3.54 -1.66
N GLY A 449 -8.26 -3.37 -0.51
CA GLY A 449 -7.78 -3.78 0.81
C GLY A 449 -7.31 -5.25 0.93
N PHE A 450 -7.78 -6.17 0.08
CA PHE A 450 -7.65 -7.63 0.30
C PHE A 450 -6.54 -8.27 -0.51
N GLY A 451 -5.82 -7.46 -1.27
CA GLY A 451 -4.52 -7.80 -1.81
C GLY A 451 -4.45 -7.83 -3.32
N GLN A 452 -3.23 -8.07 -3.77
CA GLN A 452 -2.83 -8.00 -5.17
C GLN A 452 -3.31 -9.21 -5.94
N ASN A 453 -4.35 -9.02 -6.74
CA ASN A 453 -4.83 -10.04 -7.65
C ASN A 453 -3.87 -10.23 -8.84
N ILE A 454 -2.78 -9.45 -8.93
CA ILE A 454 -1.63 -9.67 -9.81
C ILE A 454 -1.21 -11.15 -9.87
N GLU A 455 -1.17 -11.84 -8.73
CA GLU A 455 -0.72 -13.23 -8.70
C GLU A 455 -1.70 -14.20 -9.37
N THR A 456 -3.01 -13.92 -9.35
CA THR A 456 -4.09 -14.89 -9.61
C THR A 456 -5.00 -14.54 -10.78
N GLU A 457 -5.32 -13.26 -11.01
CA GLU A 457 -6.31 -12.85 -12.01
C GLU A 457 -5.83 -12.93 -13.46
N GLY A 458 -6.75 -13.30 -14.35
CA GLY A 458 -6.48 -13.30 -15.79
C GLY A 458 -6.36 -11.88 -16.35
N MET A 459 -5.79 -11.75 -17.55
CA MET A 459 -5.50 -10.46 -18.19
C MET A 459 -6.73 -9.54 -18.35
N VAL A 460 -7.91 -10.11 -18.54
CA VAL A 460 -9.13 -9.36 -18.88
C VAL A 460 -9.93 -9.07 -17.61
N GLY A 461 -10.32 -7.81 -17.41
CA GLY A 461 -11.30 -7.40 -16.40
C GLY A 461 -10.75 -6.56 -15.24
N SER A 462 -9.44 -6.58 -14.98
CA SER A 462 -8.82 -5.80 -13.91
C SER A 462 -7.40 -5.32 -14.25
N LEU A 463 -6.98 -4.21 -13.64
CA LEU A 463 -5.61 -3.70 -13.72
C LEU A 463 -4.61 -4.72 -13.15
N ASP A 464 -4.96 -5.30 -12.00
CA ASP A 464 -4.28 -6.42 -11.35
C ASP A 464 -3.95 -7.55 -12.35
N GLY A 465 -4.98 -8.06 -13.01
CA GLY A 465 -4.88 -9.18 -13.93
C GLY A 465 -4.08 -8.85 -15.20
N ALA A 466 -4.25 -7.63 -15.73
CA ALA A 466 -3.50 -7.13 -16.89
C ALA A 466 -1.99 -7.03 -16.58
N ILE A 467 -1.62 -6.43 -15.44
CA ILE A 467 -0.23 -6.34 -14.98
C ILE A 467 0.31 -7.74 -14.68
N GLY A 468 -0.41 -8.54 -13.90
CA GLY A 468 0.03 -9.86 -13.47
C GLY A 468 0.28 -10.83 -14.63
N SER A 469 -0.60 -10.83 -15.63
CA SER A 469 -0.49 -11.73 -16.78
C SER A 469 0.63 -11.36 -17.76
N SER A 470 1.04 -10.10 -17.75
CA SER A 470 1.91 -9.50 -18.77
C SER A 470 3.25 -9.02 -18.23
N SER A 471 3.55 -9.35 -16.97
CA SER A 471 4.78 -8.94 -16.30
C SER A 471 5.29 -10.01 -15.34
N SER A 472 6.49 -9.78 -14.81
CA SER A 472 7.10 -10.66 -13.81
C SER A 472 6.55 -10.41 -12.39
N ALA A 473 5.61 -9.47 -12.23
CA ALA A 473 5.09 -9.05 -10.94
C ALA A 473 4.43 -10.17 -10.16
N ALA A 474 3.69 -11.06 -10.84
CA ALA A 474 3.04 -12.22 -10.22
C ALA A 474 4.05 -13.14 -9.51
N ALA A 475 5.26 -13.28 -10.07
CA ALA A 475 6.33 -14.09 -9.48
C ALA A 475 7.04 -13.34 -8.34
N SER A 476 7.27 -12.04 -8.49
CA SER A 476 7.76 -11.19 -7.39
C SER A 476 6.85 -11.26 -6.17
N LEU A 477 5.54 -11.25 -6.36
CA LEU A 477 4.52 -11.23 -5.30
C LEU A 477 3.95 -12.60 -4.93
N GLU A 478 4.50 -13.68 -5.47
CA GLU A 478 4.01 -15.05 -5.26
C GLU A 478 4.02 -15.38 -3.76
N ARG A 479 2.86 -15.80 -3.22
CA ARG A 479 2.65 -15.85 -1.76
C ARG A 479 3.44 -16.96 -1.04
N ASN A 480 3.89 -17.97 -1.77
CA ASN A 480 4.60 -19.14 -1.27
C ASN A 480 6.13 -19.07 -1.50
N ARG A 481 6.65 -18.03 -2.17
CA ARG A 481 8.09 -17.87 -2.37
C ARG A 481 8.74 -17.69 -1.00
N LYS A 482 9.88 -18.36 -0.82
CA LYS A 482 10.56 -18.44 0.48
C LYS A 482 11.11 -17.08 0.92
N ASP A 483 11.56 -16.30 -0.03
CA ASP A 483 12.19 -14.99 0.12
C ASP A 483 11.21 -13.80 0.04
N LEU A 484 9.89 -14.03 0.09
CA LEU A 484 8.87 -12.97 -0.05
C LEU A 484 9.04 -11.86 1.00
N LEU A 485 9.48 -12.24 2.19
CA LEU A 485 9.53 -11.40 3.39
C LEU A 485 10.97 -11.01 3.76
N ASP A 486 11.95 -11.27 2.88
CA ASP A 486 13.37 -11.01 3.15
C ASP A 486 13.66 -9.51 3.29
N PHE A 487 12.87 -8.66 2.63
CA PHE A 487 13.05 -7.21 2.61
C PHE A 487 11.85 -6.47 3.20
N ILE A 488 11.59 -6.66 4.49
CA ILE A 488 10.64 -5.81 5.23
C ILE A 488 11.38 -4.58 5.77
N CYS A 489 10.89 -3.40 5.38
CA CYS A 489 11.40 -2.12 5.83
C CYS A 489 10.36 -1.42 6.70
N ILE A 490 10.72 -1.22 7.98
CA ILE A 490 9.90 -0.46 8.92
C ILE A 490 10.41 0.98 8.92
N LEU A 491 9.54 1.90 8.53
CA LEU A 491 9.84 3.33 8.55
C LEU A 491 9.75 3.89 9.97
N LEU A 492 10.84 3.76 10.72
CA LEU A 492 10.95 4.41 12.03
C LEU A 492 10.77 5.91 11.88
N VAL A 493 9.70 6.43 12.48
CA VAL A 493 9.47 7.86 12.58
C VAL A 493 10.43 8.44 13.61
N GLN A 494 11.46 9.15 13.14
CA GLN A 494 12.27 10.02 14.01
C GLN A 494 11.49 11.26 14.52
N VAL A 495 10.22 11.42 14.15
CA VAL A 495 9.43 12.65 14.35
C VAL A 495 8.67 12.73 15.68
N ARG A 496 8.47 11.64 16.45
CA ARG A 496 7.68 11.73 17.70
C ARG A 496 8.44 12.25 18.93
N THR A 497 9.77 12.25 18.92
CA THR A 497 10.55 12.69 20.09
C THR A 497 10.66 14.21 20.25
N GLN A 498 10.47 15.02 19.21
CA GLN A 498 10.51 16.48 19.38
C GLN A 498 9.20 17.06 19.92
N PHE A 499 8.04 16.54 19.47
CA PHE A 499 6.72 17.04 19.91
C PHE A 499 6.35 16.61 21.33
N ASN A 500 6.62 15.35 21.70
CA ASN A 500 6.33 14.87 23.05
C ASN A 500 7.24 15.52 24.10
N THR A 501 8.53 15.73 23.78
CA THR A 501 9.45 16.40 24.71
C THR A 501 9.08 17.87 24.88
N TYR A 502 8.65 18.56 23.82
CA TYR A 502 8.20 19.95 23.88
C TYR A 502 6.91 20.12 24.69
N ASN A 503 5.92 19.26 24.51
CA ASN A 503 4.67 19.29 25.28
C ASN A 503 4.85 18.84 26.74
N ASP A 504 5.73 17.87 27.02
CA ASP A 504 6.05 17.45 28.39
C ASP A 504 6.86 18.53 29.13
N LEU A 505 7.75 19.25 28.43
CA LEU A 505 8.41 20.46 28.95
C LEU A 505 7.41 21.59 29.20
N ARG A 506 6.46 21.83 28.30
CA ARG A 506 5.43 22.87 28.47
C ARG A 506 4.51 22.59 29.67
N ARG A 507 4.16 21.32 29.92
CA ARG A 507 3.40 20.90 31.10
C ARG A 507 4.19 21.04 32.40
N ARG A 508 5.51 20.79 32.38
CA ARG A 508 6.38 20.95 33.55
C ARG A 508 6.70 22.41 33.89
N VAL A 509 6.59 23.32 32.92
CA VAL A 509 6.83 24.76 33.13
C VAL A 509 5.55 25.49 33.60
N GLN A 510 4.36 24.90 33.48
CA GLN A 510 3.13 25.43 34.10
C GLN A 510 2.98 24.97 35.56
N CYS A 511 3.71 25.67 36.44
CA CYS A 511 3.55 25.89 37.89
C CYS A 511 3.30 24.71 38.87
N PRO A 512 4.03 24.66 40.00
CA PRO A 512 3.44 24.34 41.29
C PRO A 512 2.71 25.57 41.86
N ARG A 513 1.42 25.43 42.15
CA ARG A 513 0.65 26.38 42.98
C ARG A 513 1.16 26.27 44.42
N ASN A 514 1.75 27.34 44.95
CA ASN A 514 1.87 27.53 46.39
C ASN A 514 0.71 28.40 46.89
N ASN A 515 -0.04 27.84 47.83
CA ASN A 515 -0.92 28.56 48.76
C ASN A 515 -0.05 29.41 49.68
N THR A 516 -0.26 30.72 49.74
CA THR A 516 -0.27 31.53 50.98
C THR A 516 -0.87 32.90 50.65
N GLY A 517 -1.65 33.42 51.60
CA GLY A 517 -2.53 34.57 51.45
C GLY A 517 -1.91 35.96 51.49
N SER A 518 -2.84 36.90 51.29
CA SER A 518 -2.89 38.32 51.68
C SER A 518 -1.87 39.33 51.14
N ASP A 519 -2.49 40.41 50.68
CA ASP A 519 -2.07 41.82 50.62
C ASP A 519 -1.63 42.43 49.27
N GLU A 520 -2.31 43.53 49.00
CA GLU A 520 -2.21 44.44 47.87
C GLU A 520 -0.80 45.00 47.67
N LYS A 521 -0.37 45.08 46.40
CA LYS A 521 0.14 46.32 45.80
C LYS A 521 0.28 46.18 44.28
N ARG A 522 -0.16 47.23 43.58
CA ARG A 522 -0.02 47.41 42.12
C ARG A 522 1.45 47.36 41.69
N GLY A 523 1.73 46.58 40.66
CA GLY A 523 2.98 46.62 39.90
C GLY A 523 2.78 45.92 38.56
N THR A 524 2.82 46.70 37.48
CA THR A 524 2.87 46.23 36.09
C THR A 524 4.12 45.39 35.86
N PHE A 525 3.96 44.12 35.47
CA PHE A 525 5.07 43.25 35.03
C PHE A 525 4.94 42.91 33.55
N SER A 526 5.98 43.28 32.80
CA SER A 526 6.25 42.86 31.42
C SER A 526 6.76 41.42 31.43
N SER A 527 6.19 40.56 30.59
CA SER A 527 6.58 39.17 30.43
C SER A 527 7.47 39.00 29.20
N ASP A 528 8.80 39.11 29.38
CA ASP A 528 9.79 38.73 28.38
C ASP A 528 10.79 37.74 28.99
N LEU A 529 10.56 36.45 28.78
CA LEU A 529 11.57 35.41 28.98
C LEU A 529 12.30 35.21 27.65
N ILE A 530 13.39 35.94 27.45
CA ILE A 530 14.26 35.80 26.27
C ILE A 530 15.09 34.52 26.43
N ILE A 531 14.73 33.46 25.70
CA ILE A 531 15.62 32.32 25.49
C ILE A 531 16.65 32.74 24.44
N THR A 532 17.89 32.97 24.87
CA THR A 532 18.98 33.38 23.98
C THR A 532 19.49 32.19 23.15
N LYS A 533 19.80 32.46 21.86
CA LYS A 533 20.34 31.51 20.85
C LYS A 533 21.55 30.69 21.32
N SER A 534 22.25 31.10 22.37
CA SER A 534 23.43 30.43 22.92
C SER A 534 23.13 29.17 23.75
N SER A 535 21.88 28.93 24.14
CA SER A 535 21.49 27.78 24.99
C SER A 535 21.05 26.52 24.23
N LEU A 536 20.71 26.65 22.93
CA LEU A 536 20.27 25.53 22.08
C LEU A 536 21.33 24.43 21.83
N PRO A 537 22.63 24.75 21.61
CA PRO A 537 23.63 23.72 21.34
C PRO A 537 23.88 22.79 22.55
N ARG A 538 23.79 23.33 23.77
CA ARG A 538 24.00 22.59 25.02
C ARG A 538 22.88 21.59 25.30
N LEU A 539 21.62 22.02 25.11
CA LEU A 539 20.43 21.16 25.21
C LEU A 539 20.44 20.04 24.16
N ARG A 540 20.90 20.33 22.94
CA ARG A 540 21.02 19.34 21.87
C ARG A 540 22.07 18.27 22.19
N SER A 541 23.19 18.67 22.79
CA SER A 541 24.24 17.74 23.23
C SER A 541 23.77 16.83 24.35
N GLU A 542 23.11 17.36 25.39
CA GLU A 542 22.65 16.54 26.53
C GLU A 542 21.59 15.49 26.14
N VAL A 543 20.70 15.83 25.21
CA VAL A 543 19.66 14.92 24.71
C VAL A 543 20.29 13.79 23.88
N LEU A 544 21.25 14.12 23.01
CA LEU A 544 21.97 13.12 22.21
C LEU A 544 22.78 12.17 23.09
N THR A 545 23.49 12.69 24.10
CA THR A 545 24.26 11.86 25.04
C THR A 545 23.36 10.95 25.88
N LYS A 546 22.18 11.40 26.31
CA LYS A 546 21.23 10.54 27.04
C LYS A 546 20.62 9.44 26.17
N LEU A 547 20.37 9.71 24.88
CA LEU A 547 19.92 8.71 23.94
C LEU A 547 20.99 7.64 23.68
N GLU A 548 22.24 8.05 23.44
CA GLU A 548 23.37 7.13 23.25
C GLU A 548 23.63 6.25 24.49
N GLN A 549 23.52 6.82 25.70
CA GLN A 549 23.64 6.06 26.95
C GLN A 549 22.50 5.05 27.15
N THR A 550 21.28 5.39 26.72
CA THR A 550 20.11 4.51 26.83
C THR A 550 20.21 3.35 25.85
N TYR A 551 20.64 3.62 24.61
CA TYR A 551 20.93 2.60 23.61
C TYR A 551 22.07 1.68 24.04
N SER A 552 23.17 2.24 24.56
CA SER A 552 24.32 1.46 25.05
C SER A 552 23.97 0.59 26.25
N LYS A 553 23.12 1.05 27.18
CA LYS A 553 22.64 0.25 28.32
C LYS A 553 21.71 -0.88 27.89
N THR A 554 20.92 -0.66 26.85
CA THR A 554 20.02 -1.69 26.29
C THR A 554 20.83 -2.75 25.55
N ALA A 555 21.81 -2.34 24.73
CA ALA A 555 22.73 -3.25 24.06
C ALA A 555 23.63 -4.04 25.04
N ALA A 556 24.11 -3.41 26.11
CA ALA A 556 24.93 -4.06 27.13
C ALA A 556 24.15 -5.06 28.01
N ARG A 557 22.81 -4.94 28.10
CA ARG A 557 21.95 -5.95 28.76
C ARG A 557 21.82 -7.24 27.95
N TYR A 558 21.97 -7.18 26.63
CA TYR A 558 21.91 -8.36 25.76
C TYR A 558 23.24 -9.12 25.64
N LEU A 559 24.35 -8.53 26.10
CA LEU A 559 25.70 -9.09 25.93
C LEU A 559 26.30 -9.77 27.19
N LYS A 560 25.51 -9.98 28.26
CA LYS A 560 26.01 -10.64 29.49
C LYS A 560 25.45 -12.05 29.68
N ASN A 561 25.95 -13.01 28.90
CA ASN A 561 25.99 -14.41 29.33
C ASN A 561 27.11 -15.20 28.60
N PRO A 562 28.28 -15.46 29.21
CA PRO A 562 29.39 -16.08 28.51
C PRO A 562 29.66 -17.50 29.00
N ARG A 563 29.19 -18.55 28.30
CA ARG A 563 29.78 -19.90 28.36
C ARG A 563 29.49 -20.70 27.08
N THR A 564 30.42 -20.68 26.14
CA THR A 564 31.11 -21.86 25.57
C THR A 564 31.92 -21.44 24.34
N SER A 565 33.21 -21.72 24.41
CA SER A 565 34.23 -21.47 23.40
C SER A 565 34.24 -22.58 22.36
N GLY A 566 34.29 -22.22 21.07
CA GLY A 566 34.80 -23.11 20.02
C GLY A 566 34.16 -22.95 18.64
N ARG A 567 34.89 -22.26 17.76
CA ARG A 567 34.75 -22.14 16.28
C ARG A 567 33.91 -20.98 15.75
N VAL A 568 34.61 -20.15 14.99
CA VAL A 568 34.18 -18.97 14.24
C VAL A 568 33.26 -19.39 13.09
N TYR A 569 32.01 -18.93 13.11
CA TYR A 569 31.17 -18.80 11.92
C TYR A 569 30.36 -17.50 12.01
N HIS A 570 30.40 -16.72 10.92
CA HIS A 570 29.77 -15.41 10.79
C HIS A 570 28.23 -15.50 10.81
N GLY A 571 27.64 -14.80 11.78
CA GLY A 571 26.25 -14.34 11.93
C GLY A 571 25.15 -14.88 11.00
N CYS A 572 24.42 -15.89 11.49
CA CYS A 572 23.02 -16.12 11.16
C CYS A 572 22.22 -16.08 12.47
N PHE A 573 21.15 -15.29 12.55
CA PHE A 573 20.21 -15.35 13.66
C PHE A 573 19.28 -16.56 13.47
N ALA A 574 19.31 -17.43 14.48
CA ALA A 574 18.58 -18.68 14.56
C ALA A 574 17.08 -18.47 14.86
N THR A 575 16.27 -19.32 14.23
CA THR A 575 14.92 -19.68 14.62
C THR A 575 14.88 -20.21 16.06
N ILE A 576 13.91 -19.75 16.84
CA ILE A 576 13.57 -20.34 18.14
C ILE A 576 12.47 -21.37 17.89
N GLU A 577 12.80 -22.65 17.98
CA GLU A 577 11.82 -23.73 18.16
C GLU A 577 11.55 -23.89 19.68
N PRO A 578 10.31 -24.14 20.12
CA PRO A 578 10.05 -24.57 21.47
C PRO A 578 10.05 -26.11 21.57
N ASP A 579 11.00 -26.63 22.33
CA ASP A 579 11.05 -28.02 22.82
C ASP A 579 9.78 -28.37 23.63
N TYR A 580 9.23 -29.56 23.36
CA TYR A 580 8.37 -30.28 24.30
C TYR A 580 9.12 -31.51 24.82
N SER A 581 9.14 -31.61 26.16
CA SER A 581 9.79 -32.65 26.94
C SER A 581 9.15 -34.03 26.82
N ILE A 582 10.03 -35.03 26.91
CA ILE A 582 9.87 -36.48 26.88
C ILE A 582 9.27 -37.03 28.19
N TYR A 583 8.24 -37.88 28.07
CA TYR A 583 7.90 -39.09 28.87
C TYR A 583 6.80 -39.81 28.03
N GLY A 584 6.77 -41.09 27.66
CA GLY A 584 7.54 -42.29 27.93
C GLY A 584 6.54 -43.47 27.90
N ARG A 585 6.60 -44.35 26.89
CA ARG A 585 6.30 -45.82 26.91
C ARG A 585 6.14 -46.40 25.50
N VAL A 586 6.93 -47.43 25.24
CA VAL A 586 6.82 -48.43 24.14
C VAL A 586 6.05 -49.63 24.74
N PRO A 587 5.18 -50.36 23.99
CA PRO A 587 5.66 -51.54 23.26
C PRO A 587 5.02 -51.84 21.88
N LEU A 588 5.90 -52.29 20.97
CA LEU A 588 5.84 -53.47 20.08
C LEU A 588 4.70 -53.68 19.05
N CYS A 589 5.16 -53.73 17.78
CA CYS A 589 4.88 -54.70 16.71
C CYS A 589 3.43 -55.04 16.29
N GLN A 590 3.10 -54.85 15.00
CA GLN A 590 3.04 -55.94 14.01
C GLN A 590 2.64 -55.47 12.60
N ASN A 591 3.28 -56.13 11.62
CA ASN A 591 3.03 -56.27 10.19
C ASN A 591 1.56 -56.14 9.70
N HIS A 592 1.34 -55.54 8.52
CA HIS A 592 1.01 -56.30 7.29
C HIS A 592 0.69 -55.43 6.05
N ARG A 593 1.36 -55.83 4.94
CA ARG A 593 0.88 -56.06 3.55
C ARG A 593 0.07 -55.00 2.79
N VAL A 594 0.69 -54.61 1.67
CA VAL A 594 0.13 -54.17 0.38
C VAL A 594 -0.95 -55.16 -0.14
N PRO A 595 -1.94 -54.67 -0.91
CA PRO A 595 -1.97 -55.10 -2.31
C PRO A 595 -2.25 -53.97 -3.32
N LEU A 596 -1.55 -54.08 -4.45
CA LEU A 596 -1.88 -53.54 -5.76
C LEU A 596 -3.17 -54.17 -6.29
N LYS A 597 -3.97 -53.40 -7.04
CA LYS A 597 -4.94 -53.77 -8.10
C LYS A 597 -5.75 -52.52 -8.45
N GLU A 598 -6.21 -52.24 -9.66
CA GLU A 598 -6.07 -52.80 -11.00
C GLU A 598 -6.68 -51.73 -11.93
N GLU A 599 -6.23 -51.68 -13.18
CA GLU A 599 -6.75 -50.83 -14.24
C GLU A 599 -8.27 -50.97 -14.46
N ARG A 600 -8.93 -49.90 -14.91
CA ARG A 600 -10.06 -49.98 -15.86
C ARG A 600 -10.26 -48.65 -16.59
N ILE A 601 -9.91 -48.68 -17.88
CA ILE A 601 -10.43 -47.79 -18.93
C ILE A 601 -11.80 -48.34 -19.37
N PRO A 602 -12.78 -47.47 -19.68
CA PRO A 602 -13.40 -47.58 -21.01
C PRO A 602 -13.72 -46.23 -21.68
N ARG A 603 -13.27 -46.15 -22.95
CA ARG A 603 -13.98 -45.76 -24.19
C ARG A 603 -14.94 -44.56 -24.23
N GLU A 604 -14.57 -43.67 -25.17
CA GLU A 604 -15.35 -43.19 -26.32
C GLU A 604 -16.83 -42.80 -26.11
N CYS A 605 -17.10 -41.51 -26.34
CA CYS A 605 -18.23 -41.09 -27.18
C CYS A 605 -17.78 -39.90 -28.05
N GLN A 606 -17.81 -40.10 -29.37
CA GLN A 606 -17.96 -39.05 -30.37
C GLN A 606 -19.38 -38.48 -30.31
N GLY A 607 -19.50 -37.19 -30.58
CA GLY A 607 -20.74 -36.43 -30.71
C GLY A 607 -20.40 -34.96 -30.94
#